data_AF-A0AAV8WSK4-F1
#
_entry.id   AF-A0AAV8WSK4-F1
#
_cell.length_a   1.000
_cell.length_b   1.000
_cell.length_c   1.000
_cell.angle_alpha   90.00
_cell.angle_beta   90.00
_cell.angle_gamma   90.00
#
_symmetry.space_group_name_H-M   'P 1'
#
loop_
_entity.id
_entity.type
_entity.pdbx_description
1 polymer ?
#
loop_
_entity_poly.entity_id
_entity_poly.type
_entity_poly.pdbx_seq_one_letter_code
_entity_poly.pdbx_strand_id
1 'polypeptide(L)'
;MLKLYFAIFLFQSETDREHQNRIEKLHVILSGEVSIELHLQFLIRSNHADLLILKQTKETVRVSICHTATVIANAFMHSGTTSDQFLRDNLEWLARATNWAKLTATASLGVIHRGHEQEALTLMQSYLPKEVGPSSGYSEGGGLYALGLIHANHGASIIDYLLGQLKDAQNEMVRHGGCLGLGLSAMGTHRQDVYEQLKFNLYQDDANTGEAAGIAMGMVMLGSKNASAIEDMVAVSKFYLDHPFCCSHFTNP
;
A
#
# COMPACT_ATOMS: atom_id res chain seq x y z
N MET A 1 35.09 -19.52 -27.73
CA MET A 1 33.82 -19.31 -27.01
C MET A 1 33.08 -18.03 -27.45
N LEU A 2 33.75 -16.87 -27.57
CA LEU A 2 33.10 -15.61 -28.03
C LEU A 2 32.51 -15.65 -29.46
N LYS A 3 33.12 -16.40 -30.39
CA LYS A 3 32.59 -16.58 -31.75
C LYS A 3 31.31 -17.43 -31.84
N LEU A 4 31.01 -18.24 -30.81
CA LEU A 4 29.80 -19.05 -30.76
C LEU A 4 28.60 -18.22 -30.27
N TYR A 5 28.82 -17.32 -29.31
CA TYR A 5 27.81 -16.36 -28.86
C TYR A 5 27.40 -15.37 -29.97
N PHE A 6 28.35 -14.91 -30.78
CA PHE A 6 28.06 -14.01 -31.90
C PHE A 6 27.33 -14.73 -33.06
N ALA A 7 27.56 -16.04 -33.24
CA ALA A 7 26.88 -16.85 -34.24
C ALA A 7 25.43 -17.20 -33.85
N ILE A 8 25.14 -17.37 -32.56
CA ILE A 8 23.76 -17.56 -32.05
C ILE A 8 22.95 -16.26 -32.23
N PHE A 9 23.57 -15.09 -32.07
CA PHE A 9 22.90 -13.80 -32.28
C PHE A 9 22.62 -13.47 -33.76
N LEU A 10 23.35 -14.11 -34.69
CA LEU A 10 23.19 -13.92 -36.14
C LEU A 10 22.17 -14.87 -36.80
N PHE A 11 21.56 -15.78 -36.03
CA PHE A 11 20.64 -16.80 -36.54
C PHE A 11 19.26 -16.77 -35.86
N GLN A 12 18.79 -15.59 -35.44
CA GLN A 12 17.34 -15.40 -35.28
C GLN A 12 16.76 -15.19 -36.68
N SER A 13 15.94 -16.13 -37.12
CA SER A 13 15.19 -15.95 -38.37
C SER A 13 14.34 -14.67 -38.24
N GLU A 14 14.05 -14.01 -39.36
CA GLU A 14 13.22 -12.80 -39.35
C GLU A 14 11.87 -13.04 -38.64
N THR A 15 11.37 -14.27 -38.73
CA THR A 15 10.20 -14.77 -37.99
C THR A 15 10.39 -14.88 -36.47
N ASP A 16 11.59 -15.23 -35.98
CA ASP A 16 11.87 -15.29 -34.53
C ASP A 16 11.89 -13.88 -33.92
N ARG A 17 12.42 -12.91 -34.67
CA ARG A 17 12.44 -11.49 -34.25
C ARG A 17 11.03 -10.89 -34.23
N GLU A 18 10.19 -11.25 -35.19
CA GLU A 18 8.77 -10.86 -35.15
C GLU A 18 8.01 -11.51 -33.99
N HIS A 19 8.29 -12.78 -33.68
CA HIS A 19 7.67 -13.47 -32.57
C HIS A 19 8.05 -12.83 -31.23
N GLN A 20 9.34 -12.50 -31.05
CA GLN A 20 9.84 -11.78 -29.89
C GLN A 20 9.13 -10.42 -29.70
N ASN A 21 8.98 -9.64 -30.78
CA ASN A 21 8.24 -8.36 -30.73
C ASN A 21 6.76 -8.53 -30.34
N ARG A 22 6.11 -9.63 -30.74
CA ARG A 22 4.72 -9.92 -30.35
C ARG A 22 4.62 -10.29 -28.87
N ILE A 23 5.58 -11.07 -28.36
CA ILE A 23 5.66 -11.42 -26.93
C ILE A 23 5.86 -10.17 -26.09
N GLU A 24 6.76 -9.27 -26.50
CA GLU A 24 6.99 -7.99 -25.80
C GLU A 24 5.74 -7.12 -25.78
N LYS A 25 5.03 -7.00 -26.91
CA LYS A 25 3.75 -6.28 -26.96
C LYS A 25 2.69 -6.92 -26.07
N LEU A 26 2.60 -8.26 -26.05
CA LEU A 26 1.69 -8.97 -25.16
C LEU A 26 2.01 -8.70 -23.69
N HIS A 27 3.29 -8.70 -23.32
CA HIS A 27 3.72 -8.36 -21.97
C HIS A 27 3.28 -6.93 -21.58
N VAL A 28 3.49 -5.95 -22.45
CA VAL A 28 3.07 -4.55 -22.20
C VAL A 28 1.55 -4.40 -22.09
N ILE A 29 0.79 -5.14 -22.89
CA ILE A 29 -0.68 -5.11 -22.82
C ILE A 29 -1.17 -5.75 -21.53
N LEU A 30 -0.58 -6.88 -21.13
CA LEU A 30 -0.98 -7.64 -19.95
C LEU A 30 -0.49 -7.00 -18.64
N SER A 31 0.62 -6.25 -18.66
CA SER A 31 1.09 -5.52 -17.47
C SER A 31 0.19 -4.34 -17.12
N GLY A 32 -0.56 -3.80 -18.08
CA GLY A 32 -1.50 -2.70 -17.84
C GLY A 32 -0.85 -1.35 -17.54
N GLU A 33 0.48 -1.26 -17.48
CA GLU A 33 1.26 -0.06 -17.14
C GLU A 33 0.86 1.14 -18.03
N VAL A 34 0.71 0.91 -19.34
CA VAL A 34 0.30 1.96 -20.29
C VAL A 34 -1.09 2.51 -19.97
N SER A 35 -2.02 1.65 -19.52
CA SER A 35 -3.36 2.09 -19.15
C SER A 35 -3.36 2.93 -17.89
N ILE A 36 -2.53 2.57 -16.90
CA ILE A 36 -2.38 3.32 -15.65
C ILE A 36 -1.78 4.69 -15.94
N GLU A 37 -0.70 4.73 -16.72
CA GLU A 37 -0.02 5.98 -17.08
C GLU A 37 -0.95 6.91 -17.86
N LEU A 38 -1.68 6.40 -18.87
CA LEU A 38 -2.64 7.22 -19.62
C LEU A 38 -3.78 7.73 -18.72
N HIS A 39 -4.27 6.92 -17.79
CA HIS A 39 -5.27 7.34 -16.83
C HIS A 39 -4.75 8.41 -15.88
N LEU A 40 -3.52 8.26 -15.40
CA LEU A 40 -2.82 9.23 -14.56
C LEU A 40 -2.65 10.57 -15.30
N GLN A 41 -2.16 10.54 -16.55
CA GLN A 41 -2.03 11.74 -17.38
C GLN A 41 -3.37 12.43 -17.61
N PHE A 42 -4.45 11.67 -17.79
CA PHE A 42 -5.79 12.23 -17.91
C PHE A 42 -6.24 12.92 -16.61
N LEU A 43 -6.05 12.29 -15.45
CA LEU A 43 -6.45 12.82 -14.15
C LEU A 43 -5.65 14.08 -13.76
N ILE A 44 -4.34 14.10 -14.02
CA ILE A 44 -3.49 15.27 -13.80
C ILE A 44 -3.98 16.46 -14.64
N ARG A 45 -4.30 16.23 -15.92
CA ARG A 45 -4.76 17.31 -16.82
C ARG A 45 -6.20 17.75 -16.58
N SER A 46 -7.07 16.84 -16.17
CA SER A 46 -8.50 17.07 -15.99
C SER A 46 -8.87 17.28 -14.52
N ASN A 47 -7.95 17.84 -13.72
CA ASN A 47 -8.19 18.13 -12.32
C ASN A 47 -9.05 19.39 -12.17
N HIS A 48 -10.29 19.20 -11.74
CA HIS A 48 -11.26 20.27 -11.46
C HIS A 48 -11.57 20.41 -9.95
N ALA A 49 -10.68 19.94 -9.08
CA ALA A 49 -10.86 20.06 -7.64
C ALA A 49 -10.73 21.52 -7.18
N ASP A 50 -11.71 21.97 -6.38
CA ASP A 50 -11.73 23.33 -5.84
C ASP A 50 -11.06 23.39 -4.45
N LEU A 51 -9.92 24.06 -4.38
CA LEU A 51 -9.18 24.28 -3.14
C LEU A 51 -9.91 25.22 -2.16
N LEU A 52 -10.87 26.02 -2.61
CA LEU A 52 -11.62 26.93 -1.73
C LEU A 52 -12.49 26.15 -0.75
N ILE A 53 -13.13 25.08 -1.20
CA ILE A 53 -13.96 24.20 -0.35
C ILE A 53 -13.10 23.60 0.78
N LEU A 54 -11.89 23.15 0.45
CA LEU A 54 -10.96 22.59 1.43
C LEU A 54 -10.46 23.64 2.44
N LYS A 55 -10.21 24.88 1.99
CA LYS A 55 -9.85 25.98 2.89
C LYS A 55 -10.96 26.31 3.87
N GLN A 56 -12.20 26.45 3.39
CA GLN A 56 -13.36 26.71 4.25
C GLN A 56 -13.63 25.57 5.24
N THR A 57 -13.50 24.32 4.77
CA THR A 57 -13.65 23.13 5.62
C THR A 57 -12.61 23.13 6.74
N LYS A 58 -11.33 23.40 6.41
CA LYS A 58 -10.24 23.50 7.39
C LYS A 58 -10.50 24.60 8.43
N GLU A 59 -10.98 25.78 8.03
CA GLU A 59 -11.28 26.88 8.96
C GLU A 59 -12.41 26.55 9.94
N THR A 60 -13.34 25.69 9.53
CA THR A 60 -14.48 25.25 10.35
C THR A 60 -14.09 24.12 11.31
N VAL A 61 -13.05 23.36 11.00
CA VAL A 61 -12.57 22.22 11.79
C VAL A 61 -11.96 22.66 13.12
N ARG A 62 -12.62 22.33 14.22
CA ARG A 62 -12.11 22.56 15.60
C ARG A 62 -11.84 21.29 16.39
N VAL A 63 -12.32 20.14 15.92
CA VAL A 63 -12.25 18.84 16.60
C VAL A 63 -11.30 17.90 15.85
N SER A 64 -10.56 17.07 16.59
CA SER A 64 -9.57 16.13 16.03
C SER A 64 -10.16 15.17 14.98
N ILE A 65 -11.41 14.71 15.15
CA ILE A 65 -12.08 13.82 14.19
C ILE A 65 -12.26 14.50 12.82
N CYS A 66 -12.57 15.80 12.81
CA CYS A 66 -12.76 16.56 11.59
C CYS A 66 -11.43 16.81 10.85
N HIS A 67 -10.28 16.72 11.54
CA HIS A 67 -8.95 16.76 10.90
C HIS A 67 -8.80 15.57 9.95
N THR A 68 -8.97 14.35 10.45
CA THR A 68 -8.91 13.12 9.65
C THR A 68 -9.91 13.14 8.50
N ALA A 69 -11.15 13.59 8.76
CA ALA A 69 -12.17 13.70 7.72
C ALA A 69 -11.76 14.66 6.59
N THR A 70 -11.17 15.81 6.93
CA THR A 70 -10.71 16.79 5.94
C THR A 70 -9.56 16.24 5.10
N VAL A 71 -8.63 15.51 5.72
CA VAL A 71 -7.49 14.91 5.02
C VAL A 71 -7.95 13.79 4.07
N ILE A 72 -8.89 12.94 4.50
CA ILE A 72 -9.49 11.90 3.65
C ILE A 72 -10.28 12.54 2.49
N ALA A 73 -11.07 13.58 2.76
CA ALA A 73 -11.82 14.29 1.73
C ALA A 73 -10.87 14.87 0.66
N ASN A 74 -9.78 15.51 1.08
CA ASN A 74 -8.72 15.98 0.20
C ASN A 74 -8.12 14.82 -0.62
N ALA A 75 -7.84 13.67 0.02
CA ALA A 75 -7.27 12.51 -0.64
C ALA A 75 -8.17 11.97 -1.77
N PHE A 76 -9.49 11.91 -1.54
CA PHE A 76 -10.45 11.47 -2.55
C PHE A 76 -10.67 12.50 -3.66
N MET A 77 -10.69 13.79 -3.34
CA MET A 77 -10.80 14.86 -4.35
C MET A 77 -9.59 14.87 -5.30
N HIS A 78 -8.41 14.52 -4.80
CA HIS A 78 -7.15 14.53 -5.54
C HIS A 78 -6.59 13.13 -5.86
N SER A 79 -7.43 12.10 -5.86
CA SER A 79 -6.96 10.74 -6.08
C SER A 79 -6.38 10.57 -7.49
N GLY A 80 -5.12 10.16 -7.56
CA GLY A 80 -4.41 9.99 -8.84
C GLY A 80 -4.16 11.29 -9.60
N THR A 81 -4.27 12.46 -8.98
CA THR A 81 -3.93 13.74 -9.62
C THR A 81 -2.54 14.24 -9.25
N THR A 82 -1.81 13.52 -8.38
CA THR A 82 -0.48 13.86 -7.83
C THR A 82 -0.39 15.29 -7.26
N SER A 83 -1.53 15.89 -6.92
CA SER A 83 -1.62 17.29 -6.48
C SER A 83 -1.72 17.30 -4.96
N ASP A 84 -0.57 17.44 -4.30
CA ASP A 84 -0.44 17.49 -2.85
C ASP A 84 -0.26 18.93 -2.31
N GLN A 85 -0.57 19.94 -3.15
CA GLN A 85 -0.43 21.36 -2.82
C GLN A 85 -1.11 21.73 -1.50
N PHE A 86 -2.35 21.24 -1.29
CA PHE A 86 -3.08 21.47 -0.04
C PHE A 86 -2.31 20.93 1.19
N LEU A 87 -1.67 19.77 1.08
CA LEU A 87 -0.91 19.19 2.19
C LEU A 87 0.37 19.99 2.45
N ARG A 88 1.08 20.39 1.38
CA ARG A 88 2.30 21.21 1.47
C ARG A 88 2.05 22.57 2.13
N ASP A 89 0.97 23.24 1.74
CA ASP A 89 0.58 24.54 2.31
C ASP A 89 0.17 24.45 3.78
N ASN A 90 -0.20 23.26 4.26
CA ASN A 90 -0.77 23.04 5.59
C ASN A 90 0.06 22.05 6.44
N LEU A 91 1.37 21.93 6.17
CA LEU A 91 2.26 21.00 6.87
C LEU A 91 2.24 21.15 8.41
N GLU A 92 2.24 22.39 8.93
CA GLU A 92 2.18 22.63 10.38
C GLU A 92 0.85 22.13 10.97
N TRP A 93 -0.25 22.28 10.23
CA TRP A 93 -1.57 21.80 10.66
C TRP A 93 -1.66 20.27 10.60
N LEU A 94 -1.02 19.62 9.62
CA LEU A 94 -0.90 18.17 9.56
C LEU A 94 0.00 17.61 10.67
N ALA A 95 1.07 18.31 11.02
CA ALA A 95 2.00 17.91 12.08
C ALA A 95 1.36 17.88 13.48
N ARG A 96 0.23 18.60 13.68
CA ARG A 96 -0.56 18.56 14.92
C ARG A 96 -1.37 17.27 15.09
N ALA A 97 -1.49 16.45 14.05
CA ALA A 97 -2.17 15.16 14.15
C ALA A 97 -1.40 14.19 15.04
N THR A 98 -2.12 13.46 15.90
CA THR A 98 -1.55 12.46 16.81
C THR A 98 -2.07 11.06 16.50
N ASN A 99 -1.28 10.04 16.82
CA ASN A 99 -1.63 8.61 16.72
C ASN A 99 -2.17 8.23 15.31
N TRP A 100 -3.33 7.60 15.24
CA TRP A 100 -3.98 7.13 14.01
C TRP A 100 -4.34 8.24 13.01
N ALA A 101 -4.56 9.48 13.46
CA ALA A 101 -4.76 10.60 12.55
C ALA A 101 -3.48 10.88 11.73
N LYS A 102 -2.31 10.71 12.34
CA LYS A 102 -1.01 10.85 11.68
C LYS A 102 -0.77 9.73 10.66
N LEU A 103 -1.14 8.49 11.03
CA LEU A 103 -1.10 7.36 10.10
C LEU A 103 -2.00 7.61 8.89
N THR A 104 -3.24 8.04 9.12
CA THR A 104 -4.22 8.32 8.06
C THR A 104 -3.77 9.47 7.16
N ALA A 105 -3.12 10.49 7.72
CA ALA A 105 -2.58 11.60 6.95
C ALA A 105 -1.46 11.14 5.99
N THR A 106 -0.55 10.28 6.45
CA THR A 106 0.48 9.70 5.57
C THR A 106 -0.14 8.74 4.55
N ALA A 107 -1.09 7.90 4.96
CA ALA A 107 -1.81 6.99 4.06
C ALA A 107 -2.53 7.71 2.91
N SER A 108 -3.13 8.87 3.22
CA SER A 108 -3.83 9.73 2.27
C SER A 108 -2.90 10.24 1.15
N LEU A 109 -1.61 10.39 1.42
CA LEU A 109 -0.63 10.75 0.39
C LEU A 109 -0.52 9.68 -0.70
N GLY A 110 -0.67 8.40 -0.33
CA GLY A 110 -0.69 7.29 -1.27
C GLY A 110 -1.92 7.29 -2.19
N VAL A 111 -3.07 7.73 -1.69
CA VAL A 111 -4.31 7.87 -2.49
C VAL A 111 -4.16 8.97 -3.55
N ILE A 112 -3.51 10.09 -3.18
CA ILE A 112 -3.25 11.21 -4.10
C ILE A 112 -2.27 10.80 -5.21
N HIS A 113 -1.27 10.00 -4.87
CA HIS A 113 -0.23 9.51 -5.79
C HIS A 113 -0.53 8.14 -6.40
N ARG A 114 -1.79 7.69 -6.36
CA ARG A 114 -2.19 6.38 -6.89
C ARG A 114 -1.81 6.25 -8.37
N GLY A 115 -1.12 5.16 -8.71
CA GLY A 115 -0.69 4.87 -10.09
C GLY A 115 0.63 5.52 -10.52
N HIS A 116 1.26 6.33 -9.67
CA HIS A 116 2.56 6.95 -9.97
C HIS A 116 3.73 6.05 -9.58
N GLU A 117 3.89 4.90 -10.24
CA GLU A 117 4.75 3.81 -9.78
C GLU A 117 6.26 4.14 -9.80
N GLN A 118 6.72 4.92 -10.77
CA GLN A 118 8.16 5.15 -10.97
C GLN A 118 8.80 6.03 -9.90
N GLU A 119 8.11 7.08 -9.44
CA GLU A 119 8.66 8.01 -8.44
C GLU A 119 8.05 7.83 -7.04
N ALA A 120 7.08 6.91 -6.87
CA ALA A 120 6.41 6.64 -5.60
C ALA A 120 7.40 6.47 -4.44
N LEU A 121 8.44 5.65 -4.65
CA LEU A 121 9.43 5.35 -3.61
C LEU A 121 10.25 6.60 -3.24
N THR A 122 10.66 7.40 -4.24
CA THR A 122 11.43 8.63 -4.02
C THR A 122 10.60 9.71 -3.32
N LEU A 123 9.30 9.81 -3.64
CA LEU A 123 8.39 10.75 -3.00
C LEU A 123 8.08 10.35 -1.55
N MET A 124 7.89 9.05 -1.31
CA MET A 124 7.54 8.53 0.02
C MET A 124 8.75 8.31 0.94
N GLN A 125 9.98 8.41 0.42
CA GLN A 125 11.22 8.21 1.18
C GLN A 125 11.30 9.03 2.48
N SER A 126 10.73 10.23 2.55
CA SER A 126 10.71 11.03 3.79
C SER A 126 9.76 10.48 4.87
N TYR A 127 8.81 9.65 4.47
CA TYR A 127 7.79 9.04 5.33
C TYR A 127 8.03 7.54 5.56
N LEU A 128 9.01 6.95 4.88
CA LEU A 128 9.43 5.57 5.09
C LEU A 128 10.36 5.46 6.32
N PRO A 129 10.36 4.31 7.00
CA PRO A 129 11.24 4.07 8.14
C PRO A 129 12.71 4.15 7.68
N LYS A 130 13.39 5.23 8.06
CA LYS A 130 14.78 5.50 7.63
C LYS A 130 15.84 5.15 8.67
N GLU A 131 15.47 4.99 9.93
CA GLU A 131 16.32 4.50 11.02
C GLU A 131 15.46 4.46 12.30
N VAL A 132 15.84 3.63 13.27
CA VAL A 132 15.11 3.41 14.53
C VAL A 132 15.23 4.64 15.43
N GLY A 133 14.47 5.69 15.13
CA GLY A 133 14.30 6.85 15.99
C GLY A 133 13.14 6.66 16.98
N PRO A 134 13.04 7.51 18.03
CA PRO A 134 11.90 7.55 18.96
C PRO A 134 10.66 8.20 18.30
N SER A 135 10.46 7.90 17.02
CA SER A 135 9.30 8.25 16.22
C SER A 135 8.16 7.31 16.62
N SER A 136 6.94 7.84 16.73
CA SER A 136 5.76 7.11 17.18
C SER A 136 5.33 5.95 16.25
N GLY A 137 6.07 5.62 15.19
CA GLY A 137 5.79 4.53 14.24
C GLY A 137 4.56 4.73 13.33
N TYR A 138 3.59 5.57 13.71
CA TYR A 138 2.36 5.83 12.95
C TYR A 138 2.60 6.40 11.54
N SER A 139 3.54 7.34 11.39
CA SER A 139 3.87 7.91 10.08
C SER A 139 4.57 6.91 9.18
N GLU A 140 5.47 6.11 9.73
CA GLU A 140 6.21 5.07 8.99
C GLU A 140 5.27 3.95 8.54
N GLY A 141 4.38 3.48 9.43
CA GLY A 141 3.32 2.53 9.08
C GLY A 141 2.37 3.08 8.02
N GLY A 142 1.97 4.35 8.15
CA GLY A 142 1.17 5.03 7.14
C GLY A 142 1.90 5.19 5.79
N GLY A 143 3.23 5.32 5.82
CA GLY A 143 4.08 5.36 4.64
C GLY A 143 4.12 4.04 3.89
N LEU A 144 4.28 2.91 4.60
CA LEU A 144 4.20 1.58 4.02
C LEU A 144 2.81 1.28 3.46
N TYR A 145 1.75 1.71 4.16
CA TYR A 145 0.39 1.54 3.68
C TYR A 145 0.11 2.39 2.42
N ALA A 146 0.55 3.65 2.40
CA ALA A 146 0.49 4.51 1.23
C ALA A 146 1.22 3.90 0.02
N LEU A 147 2.40 3.31 0.23
CA LEU A 147 3.15 2.64 -0.82
C LEU A 147 2.35 1.47 -1.42
N GLY A 148 1.69 0.67 -0.58
CA GLY A 148 0.79 -0.39 -1.05
C GLY A 148 -0.45 0.12 -1.78
N LEU A 149 -0.99 1.29 -1.39
CA LEU A 149 -2.10 1.94 -2.10
C LEU A 149 -1.69 2.44 -3.49
N ILE A 150 -0.46 2.93 -3.64
CA ILE A 150 0.08 3.37 -4.94
C ILE A 150 0.23 2.18 -5.89
N HIS A 151 0.78 1.07 -5.38
CA HIS A 151 1.07 -0.15 -6.15
C HIS A 151 -0.03 -1.22 -6.10
N ALA A 152 -1.27 -0.83 -5.82
CA ALA A 152 -2.39 -1.78 -5.74
C ALA A 152 -2.54 -2.57 -7.07
N ASN A 153 -2.53 -3.90 -6.97
CA ASN A 153 -2.55 -4.87 -8.08
C ASN A 153 -1.38 -4.84 -9.08
N HIS A 154 -0.39 -3.95 -8.91
CA HIS A 154 0.78 -3.83 -9.81
C HIS A 154 2.11 -3.87 -9.04
N GLY A 155 2.10 -4.44 -7.83
CA GLY A 155 3.20 -4.38 -6.89
C GLY A 155 4.31 -5.42 -7.08
N ALA A 156 4.47 -6.05 -8.24
CA ALA A 156 5.42 -7.16 -8.42
C ALA A 156 6.85 -6.82 -7.95
N SER A 157 7.30 -5.59 -8.17
CA SER A 157 8.61 -5.09 -7.74
C SER A 157 8.66 -4.66 -6.26
N ILE A 158 7.55 -4.20 -5.69
CA ILE A 158 7.50 -3.64 -4.33
C ILE A 158 7.13 -4.65 -3.25
N ILE A 159 6.49 -5.77 -3.62
CA ILE A 159 6.11 -6.83 -2.68
C ILE A 159 7.33 -7.32 -1.89
N ASP A 160 8.46 -7.56 -2.56
CA ASP A 160 9.66 -8.07 -1.90
C ASP A 160 10.28 -7.01 -0.96
N TYR A 161 10.21 -5.73 -1.34
CA TYR A 161 10.60 -4.62 -0.46
C TYR A 161 9.71 -4.53 0.78
N LEU A 162 8.39 -4.55 0.61
CA LEU A 162 7.42 -4.51 1.71
C LEU A 162 7.55 -5.74 2.62
N LEU A 163 7.81 -6.93 2.04
CA LEU A 163 8.06 -8.16 2.79
C LEU A 163 9.33 -8.05 3.64
N GLY A 164 10.40 -7.47 3.11
CA GLY A 164 11.62 -7.18 3.87
C GLY A 164 11.36 -6.22 5.03
N GLN A 165 10.71 -5.09 4.75
CA GLN A 165 10.35 -4.10 5.76
C GLN A 165 9.46 -4.67 6.86
N LEU A 166 8.52 -5.56 6.50
CA LEU A 166 7.62 -6.21 7.46
C LEU A 166 8.34 -7.19 8.40
N LYS A 167 9.39 -7.87 7.90
CA LYS A 167 10.22 -8.76 8.72
C LYS A 167 11.08 -8.00 9.72
N ASP A 168 11.59 -6.85 9.32
CA ASP A 168 12.45 -6.01 10.16
C ASP A 168 11.64 -5.15 11.15
N ALA A 169 10.35 -4.90 10.87
CA ALA A 169 9.48 -4.07 11.68
C ALA A 169 9.36 -4.57 13.13
N GLN A 170 9.73 -3.72 14.08
CA GLN A 170 9.60 -3.97 15.53
C GLN A 170 8.33 -3.35 16.12
N ASN A 171 7.85 -2.24 15.56
CA ASN A 171 6.68 -1.51 16.06
C ASN A 171 5.38 -2.10 15.52
N GLU A 172 4.38 -2.29 16.39
CA GLU A 172 3.01 -2.71 16.02
C GLU A 172 2.41 -1.84 14.90
N MET A 173 2.59 -0.52 14.98
CA MET A 173 2.02 0.42 14.02
C MET A 173 2.62 0.28 12.62
N VAL A 174 3.91 -0.04 12.56
CA VAL A 174 4.62 -0.26 11.29
C VAL A 174 4.21 -1.61 10.72
N ARG A 175 4.05 -2.64 11.56
CA ARG A 175 3.51 -3.95 11.15
C ARG A 175 2.08 -3.84 10.63
N HIS A 176 1.20 -3.08 11.30
CA HIS A 176 -0.17 -2.84 10.85
C HIS A 176 -0.22 -2.24 9.44
N GLY A 177 0.50 -1.12 9.21
CA GLY A 177 0.56 -0.48 7.89
C GLY A 177 1.28 -1.33 6.83
N GLY A 178 2.33 -2.05 7.22
CA GLY A 178 3.06 -2.97 6.35
C GLY A 178 2.23 -4.18 5.90
N CYS A 179 1.47 -4.81 6.81
CA CYS A 179 0.55 -5.91 6.50
C CYS A 179 -0.52 -5.47 5.49
N LEU A 180 -1.16 -4.32 5.73
CA LEU A 180 -2.18 -3.78 4.81
C LEU A 180 -1.57 -3.41 3.45
N GLY A 181 -0.42 -2.74 3.44
CA GLY A 181 0.26 -2.37 2.19
C GLY A 181 0.70 -3.58 1.38
N LEU A 182 1.27 -4.59 2.05
CA LEU A 182 1.68 -5.85 1.43
C LEU A 182 0.48 -6.61 0.86
N GLY A 183 -0.62 -6.70 1.62
CA GLY A 183 -1.86 -7.34 1.17
C GLY A 183 -2.50 -6.67 -0.05
N LEU A 184 -2.48 -5.33 -0.12
CA LEU A 184 -2.95 -4.57 -1.28
C LEU A 184 -2.06 -4.77 -2.51
N SER A 185 -0.75 -4.82 -2.31
CA SER A 185 0.22 -4.98 -3.40
C SER A 185 0.18 -6.41 -3.97
N ALA A 186 -0.02 -7.40 -3.11
CA ALA A 186 -0.07 -8.83 -3.43
C ALA A 186 -1.50 -9.38 -3.62
N MET A 187 -2.50 -8.52 -3.79
CA MET A 187 -3.90 -8.90 -3.91
C MET A 187 -4.11 -9.86 -5.10
N GLY A 188 -4.73 -11.01 -4.84
CA GLY A 188 -5.02 -12.02 -5.87
C GLY A 188 -3.80 -12.69 -6.51
N THR A 189 -2.59 -12.53 -5.97
CA THR A 189 -1.38 -13.20 -6.48
C THR A 189 -1.22 -14.64 -6.01
N HIS A 190 -1.96 -15.04 -4.96
CA HIS A 190 -1.89 -16.36 -4.32
C HIS A 190 -0.49 -16.77 -3.88
N ARG A 191 0.37 -15.79 -3.58
CA ARG A 191 1.74 -15.99 -3.09
C ARG A 191 1.72 -16.58 -1.68
N GLN A 192 2.23 -17.80 -1.55
CA GLN A 192 2.22 -18.55 -0.29
C GLN A 192 3.22 -17.97 0.73
N ASP A 193 4.35 -17.44 0.26
CA ASP A 193 5.37 -16.80 1.10
C ASP A 193 4.85 -15.54 1.81
N VAL A 194 4.05 -14.73 1.11
CA VAL A 194 3.35 -13.58 1.69
C VAL A 194 2.33 -14.04 2.71
N TYR A 195 1.55 -15.08 2.40
CA TYR A 195 0.55 -15.64 3.30
C TYR A 195 1.17 -16.18 4.61
N GLU A 196 2.28 -16.90 4.53
CA GLU A 196 2.99 -17.42 5.70
C GLU A 196 3.54 -16.30 6.59
N GLN A 197 4.09 -15.23 5.99
CA GLN A 197 4.55 -14.07 6.76
C GLN A 197 3.39 -13.35 7.47
N LEU A 198 2.24 -13.21 6.80
CA LEU A 198 1.04 -12.63 7.41
C LEU A 198 0.49 -13.51 8.54
N LYS A 199 0.48 -14.83 8.34
CA LYS A 199 0.10 -15.82 9.35
C LYS A 199 1.02 -15.75 10.58
N PHE A 200 2.34 -15.58 10.38
CA PHE A 200 3.27 -15.37 11.49
C PHE A 200 2.94 -14.12 12.30
N ASN A 201 2.62 -13.00 11.64
CA ASN A 201 2.24 -11.76 12.31
C ASN A 201 0.90 -11.87 13.03
N LEU A 202 -0.04 -12.68 12.53
CA LEU A 202 -1.32 -12.94 13.17
C LEU A 202 -1.17 -13.69 14.51
N TYR A 203 -0.20 -14.61 14.61
CA TYR A 203 0.06 -15.36 15.85
C TYR A 203 0.84 -14.58 16.92
N GLN A 204 1.22 -13.33 16.67
CA GLN A 204 1.94 -12.51 17.66
C GLN A 204 1.03 -11.91 18.74
N ASP A 205 -0.26 -12.27 18.78
CA ASP A 205 -1.25 -11.84 19.78
C ASP A 205 -1.37 -10.32 19.98
N ASP A 206 -1.09 -9.55 18.93
CA ASP A 206 -1.38 -8.10 18.86
C ASP A 206 -2.69 -7.87 18.10
N ALA A 207 -3.65 -7.21 18.76
CA ALA A 207 -4.96 -6.91 18.19
C ALA A 207 -4.87 -6.02 16.94
N ASN A 208 -4.01 -4.99 16.93
CA ASN A 208 -3.92 -4.05 15.83
C ASN A 208 -3.28 -4.69 14.59
N THR A 209 -2.17 -5.41 14.79
CA THR A 209 -1.50 -6.14 13.71
C THR A 209 -2.37 -7.31 13.21
N GLY A 210 -3.11 -7.98 14.11
CA GLY A 210 -3.99 -9.09 13.78
C GLY A 210 -5.14 -8.71 12.86
N GLU A 211 -5.79 -7.56 13.08
CA GLU A 211 -6.82 -7.03 12.17
C GLU A 211 -6.26 -6.81 10.76
N ALA A 212 -5.12 -6.11 10.67
CA ALA A 212 -4.45 -5.84 9.40
C ALA A 212 -4.01 -7.12 8.68
N ALA A 213 -3.42 -8.07 9.41
CA ALA A 213 -2.98 -9.35 8.88
C ALA A 213 -4.15 -10.18 8.36
N GLY A 214 -5.27 -10.25 9.08
CA GLY A 214 -6.47 -10.97 8.65
C GLY A 214 -7.05 -10.40 7.35
N ILE A 215 -7.16 -9.06 7.25
CA ILE A 215 -7.62 -8.40 6.02
C ILE A 215 -6.64 -8.67 4.86
N ALA A 216 -5.34 -8.55 5.11
CA ALA A 216 -4.30 -8.80 4.12
C ALA A 216 -4.29 -10.26 3.61
N MET A 217 -4.45 -11.24 4.49
CA MET A 217 -4.55 -12.67 4.13
C MET A 217 -5.74 -12.91 3.18
N GLY A 218 -6.88 -12.28 3.46
CA GLY A 218 -8.06 -12.32 2.59
C GLY A 218 -7.80 -11.69 1.22
N MET A 219 -7.13 -10.54 1.15
CA MET A 219 -6.79 -9.87 -0.10
C MET A 219 -5.85 -10.72 -0.98
N VAL A 220 -4.80 -11.30 -0.39
CA VAL A 220 -3.82 -12.14 -1.14
C VAL A 220 -4.48 -13.41 -1.67
N MET A 221 -5.38 -14.03 -0.90
CA MET A 221 -6.05 -15.28 -1.26
C MET A 221 -7.38 -15.10 -2.00
N LEU A 222 -7.70 -13.88 -2.44
CA LEU A 222 -8.93 -13.56 -3.15
C LEU A 222 -9.10 -14.45 -4.39
N GLY A 223 -10.24 -15.12 -4.51
CA GLY A 223 -10.57 -15.97 -5.66
C GLY A 223 -9.93 -17.36 -5.69
N SER A 224 -9.06 -17.72 -4.73
CA SER A 224 -8.41 -19.05 -4.69
C SER A 224 -9.30 -20.18 -4.20
N LYS A 225 -10.27 -19.88 -3.31
CA LYS A 225 -11.02 -20.89 -2.53
C LYS A 225 -10.09 -21.93 -1.86
N ASN A 226 -8.93 -21.49 -1.36
CA ASN A 226 -8.00 -22.39 -0.69
C ASN A 226 -8.59 -22.87 0.66
N ALA A 227 -8.81 -24.19 0.79
CA ALA A 227 -9.40 -24.79 1.98
C ALA A 227 -8.54 -24.58 3.24
N SER A 228 -7.21 -24.68 3.12
CA SER A 228 -6.29 -24.48 4.25
C SER A 228 -6.37 -23.06 4.79
N ALA A 229 -6.47 -22.06 3.91
CA ALA A 229 -6.56 -20.67 4.35
C ALA A 229 -7.88 -20.37 5.08
N ILE A 230 -8.97 -21.00 4.63
CA ILE A 230 -10.28 -20.88 5.28
C ILE A 230 -10.26 -21.55 6.65
N GLU A 231 -9.73 -22.78 6.75
CA GLU A 231 -9.63 -23.51 8.01
C GLU A 231 -8.76 -22.78 9.03
N ASP A 232 -7.60 -22.25 8.60
CA ASP A 232 -6.72 -21.44 9.43
C ASP A 232 -7.44 -20.21 9.98
N MET A 233 -8.10 -19.41 9.12
CA MET A 233 -8.80 -18.20 9.54
C MET A 233 -9.98 -18.49 10.47
N VAL A 234 -10.72 -19.58 10.24
CA VAL A 234 -11.81 -20.01 11.11
C VAL A 234 -11.28 -20.48 12.47
N ALA A 235 -10.17 -21.21 12.49
CA ALA A 235 -9.53 -21.67 13.72
C ALA A 235 -9.07 -20.49 14.58
N VAL A 236 -8.39 -19.51 13.97
CA VAL A 236 -7.95 -18.29 14.67
C VAL A 236 -9.14 -17.49 15.20
N SER A 237 -10.18 -17.31 14.38
CA SER A 237 -11.37 -16.55 14.81
C SER A 237 -12.09 -17.22 15.98
N LYS A 238 -12.22 -18.55 15.97
CA LYS A 238 -12.82 -19.31 17.08
C LYS A 238 -11.98 -19.21 18.36
N PHE A 239 -10.67 -19.30 18.24
CA PHE A 239 -9.77 -19.17 19.39
C PHE A 239 -9.97 -17.84 20.14
N TYR A 240 -10.08 -16.72 19.41
CA TYR A 240 -10.35 -15.42 20.04
C TYR A 240 -11.77 -15.27 20.59
N LEU A 241 -12.77 -15.92 20.00
CA LEU A 241 -14.16 -15.92 20.50
C LEU A 241 -14.32 -16.74 21.80
N ASP A 242 -13.59 -17.85 21.92
CA ASP A 242 -13.66 -18.74 23.08
C ASP A 242 -12.81 -18.24 24.28
N HIS A 243 -11.98 -17.21 24.11
CA HIS A 243 -11.16 -16.60 25.15
C HIS A 243 -11.52 -15.12 25.37
N PRO A 244 -12.54 -14.80 26.20
CA PRO A 244 -13.09 -13.45 26.36
C PRO A 244 -12.16 -12.42 27.02
N PHE A 245 -10.93 -12.78 27.40
CA PHE A 245 -9.98 -11.86 28.04
C PHE A 245 -9.33 -10.86 27.07
N CYS A 246 -9.30 -11.12 25.75
CA CYS A 246 -8.66 -10.22 24.78
C CYS A 246 -9.49 -8.98 24.41
N CYS A 247 -10.82 -8.99 24.60
CA CYS A 247 -11.66 -7.82 24.35
C CYS A 247 -11.58 -6.72 25.42
N SER A 248 -10.91 -6.98 26.56
CA SER A 248 -10.87 -6.06 27.70
C SER A 248 -9.98 -4.82 27.52
N HIS A 249 -9.13 -4.77 26.49
CA HIS A 249 -8.29 -3.60 26.20
C HIS A 249 -8.96 -2.51 25.35
N PHE A 250 -10.20 -2.75 24.86
CA PHE A 250 -10.99 -1.73 24.14
C PHE A 250 -11.92 -0.91 25.05
N THR A 251 -11.97 -1.22 26.35
CA THR A 251 -12.77 -0.48 27.34
C THR A 251 -11.87 0.08 28.45
N ASN A 252 -11.00 1.03 28.13
CA ASN A 252 -10.65 2.06 29.10
C ASN A 252 -10.75 3.43 28.41
N PRO A 253 -11.49 4.39 29.00
CA PRO A 253 -11.78 5.69 28.39
C PRO A 253 -10.54 6.59 28.24
#